data_AF-A0A9E8LZN9-F1
#
_entry.id   AF-A0A9E8LZN9-F1
#
_cell.length_a   1.000
_cell.length_b   1.000
_cell.length_c   1.000
_cell.angle_alpha   90.00
_cell.angle_beta   90.00
_cell.angle_gamma   90.00
#
_symmetry.space_group_name_H-M   'P 1'
#
loop_
_entity.id
_entity.type
_entity.pdbx_description
1 polymer ?
#
loop_
_entity_poly.entity_id
_entity_poly.type
_entity_poly.pdbx_seq_one_letter_code
_entity_poly.pdbx_strand_id
1 'polypeptide(L)'
;MKKLLIALLLTTTLVLALPAEKDTAMAAYNPENDIYLEFTLPFDIPFLTEELAYYLFDIQEALHAYLREHHDIDLEYSYIWIVVNGKPVLAIDPPLYFVGDND
;
A
#
# COMPACT_ATOMS: atom_id res chain seq x y z
N MET A 1 -51.40 -7.13 14.95
CA MET A 1 -50.24 -7.78 15.58
C MET A 1 -49.39 -8.61 14.61
N LYS A 2 -49.97 -9.51 13.81
CA LYS A 2 -49.20 -10.34 12.84
C LYS A 2 -48.38 -9.52 11.83
N LYS A 3 -48.93 -8.43 11.28
CA LYS A 3 -48.22 -7.56 10.32
C LYS A 3 -47.03 -6.80 10.94
N LEU A 4 -47.12 -6.45 12.22
CA LEU A 4 -46.02 -5.81 12.97
C LEU A 4 -44.91 -6.81 13.28
N LEU A 5 -45.26 -8.06 13.60
CA LEU A 5 -44.29 -9.15 13.79
C LEU A 5 -43.54 -9.48 12.50
N ILE A 6 -44.25 -9.51 11.36
CA ILE A 6 -43.63 -9.75 10.04
C ILE A 6 -42.71 -8.59 9.66
N ALA A 7 -43.13 -7.34 9.89
CA ALA A 7 -42.29 -6.17 9.62
C ALA A 7 -41.02 -6.19 10.49
N LEU A 8 -41.15 -6.50 11.79
CA LEU A 8 -40.02 -6.59 12.71
C LEU A 8 -39.03 -7.69 12.31
N LEU A 9 -39.55 -8.86 11.91
CA LEU A 9 -38.76 -9.99 11.43
C LEU A 9 -38.00 -9.63 10.14
N LEU A 10 -38.66 -8.99 9.18
CA LEU A 10 -38.01 -8.55 7.94
C LEU A 10 -36.89 -7.54 8.21
N THR A 11 -37.14 -6.55 9.09
CA THR A 11 -36.14 -5.53 9.42
C THR A 11 -34.93 -6.13 10.15
N THR A 12 -35.13 -7.11 11.02
CA THR A 12 -34.02 -7.78 11.72
C THR A 12 -33.21 -8.67 10.78
N THR A 13 -33.85 -9.40 9.87
CA THR A 13 -33.14 -10.17 8.84
C THR A 13 -32.37 -9.28 7.87
N LEU A 14 -32.90 -8.09 7.54
CA LEU A 14 -32.23 -7.17 6.62
C LEU A 14 -30.98 -6.54 7.26
N VAL A 15 -31.03 -6.16 8.53
CA VAL A 15 -29.87 -5.62 9.26
C VAL A 15 -28.76 -6.66 9.45
N LEU A 16 -29.11 -7.93 9.61
CA LEU A 16 -28.14 -9.04 9.70
C LEU A 16 -27.57 -9.47 8.33
N ALA A 17 -28.28 -9.16 7.24
CA ALA A 17 -27.84 -9.47 5.88
C ALA A 17 -27.00 -8.36 5.24
N LEU A 18 -26.95 -7.17 5.86
CA LEU A 18 -25.96 -6.17 5.48
C LEU A 18 -24.59 -6.70 5.89
N PRO A 19 -23.65 -6.90 4.95
CA PRO A 19 -22.30 -7.28 5.31
C PRO A 19 -21.76 -6.21 6.26
N ALA A 20 -21.26 -6.64 7.42
CA ALA A 20 -20.47 -5.80 8.32
C ALA A 20 -19.06 -5.62 7.71
N GLU A 21 -19.00 -5.27 6.42
CA GLU A 21 -17.78 -4.92 5.75
C GLU A 21 -17.49 -3.48 6.17
N LYS A 22 -16.80 -3.36 7.30
CA LYS A 22 -15.81 -2.30 7.41
C LYS A 22 -14.76 -2.60 6.33
N ASP A 23 -15.03 -2.14 5.11
CA ASP A 23 -13.96 -1.84 4.17
C ASP A 23 -13.15 -0.71 4.81
N THR A 24 -12.32 -1.06 5.79
CA THR A 24 -11.06 -0.37 5.95
C THR A 24 -10.25 -0.90 4.77
N ALA A 25 -10.37 -0.27 3.61
CA ALA A 25 -9.35 -0.39 2.58
C ALA A 25 -8.07 0.12 3.23
N MET A 26 -7.36 -0.79 3.91
CA MET A 26 -6.15 -0.46 4.65
C MET A 26 -5.10 -0.16 3.60
N ALA A 27 -4.62 1.06 3.60
CA ALA A 27 -3.57 1.49 2.73
C ALA A 27 -2.34 0.59 2.93
N ALA A 28 -1.86 0.04 1.82
CA ALA A 28 -0.84 -0.98 1.80
C ALA A 28 0.02 -0.76 0.57
N TYR A 29 1.20 -1.36 0.58
CA TYR A 29 2.07 -1.43 -0.57
C TYR A 29 1.28 -1.86 -1.82
N ASN A 30 1.27 -0.99 -2.83
CA ASN A 30 0.64 -1.27 -4.11
C ASN A 30 1.72 -1.44 -5.20
N PRO A 31 2.16 -2.69 -5.48
CA PRO A 31 3.19 -2.95 -6.48
C PRO A 31 2.77 -2.60 -7.92
N GLU A 32 1.46 -2.46 -8.20
CA GLU A 32 0.99 -2.05 -9.53
C GLU A 32 1.34 -0.58 -9.84
N ASN A 33 1.58 0.22 -8.79
CA ASN A 33 1.95 1.62 -8.88
C ASN A 33 3.47 1.85 -8.80
N ASP A 34 4.26 0.77 -8.78
CA ASP A 34 5.72 0.87 -8.79
C ASP A 34 6.24 1.43 -10.11
N ILE A 35 7.28 2.26 -10.02
CA ILE A 35 7.95 2.85 -11.16
C ILE A 35 9.35 2.26 -11.28
N TYR A 36 9.64 1.63 -12.41
CA TYR A 36 10.97 1.09 -12.70
C TYR A 36 11.75 2.04 -13.59
N LEU A 37 12.89 2.55 -13.09
CA LEU A 37 13.84 3.33 -13.85
C LEU A 37 15.02 2.43 -14.24
N GLU A 38 15.00 1.95 -15.47
CA GLU A 38 16.01 1.02 -15.99
C GLU A 38 17.12 1.73 -16.76
N PHE A 39 18.37 1.43 -16.40
CA PHE A 39 19.57 1.97 -17.03
C PHE A 39 20.51 0.85 -17.47
N THR A 40 21.06 0.98 -18.67
CA THR A 40 22.17 0.15 -19.14
C THR A 40 23.45 0.98 -19.09
N LEU A 41 24.41 0.52 -18.29
CA LEU A 41 25.71 1.18 -18.10
C LEU A 41 26.84 0.27 -18.58
N PRO A 42 27.98 0.84 -19.03
CA PRO A 42 29.14 0.05 -19.43
C PRO A 42 29.93 -0.56 -18.25
N PHE A 43 29.47 -0.32 -17.02
CA PHE A 43 30.06 -0.80 -15.77
C PHE A 43 28.98 -1.13 -14.75
N ASP A 44 29.33 -1.96 -13.76
CA ASP A 44 28.50 -2.22 -12.58
C ASP A 44 28.82 -1.23 -11.46
N ILE A 45 27.85 -0.99 -10.56
CA ILE A 45 28.02 -0.16 -9.36
C ILE A 45 28.27 -1.10 -8.16
N PRO A 46 29.52 -1.29 -7.71
CA PRO A 46 29.89 -2.41 -6.86
C PRO A 46 29.29 -2.40 -5.45
N PHE A 47 28.81 -1.24 -4.97
CA PHE A 47 28.22 -1.07 -3.64
C PHE A 47 26.68 -1.06 -3.65
N LEU A 48 26.06 -0.99 -4.83
CA LEU A 48 24.60 -1.11 -4.95
C LEU A 48 24.28 -2.51 -5.47
N THR A 49 23.89 -3.38 -4.56
CA THR A 49 23.54 -4.77 -4.83
C THR A 49 22.04 -4.98 -4.75
N GLU A 50 21.54 -6.04 -5.38
CA GLU A 50 20.13 -6.45 -5.22
C GLU A 50 19.78 -6.71 -3.75
N GLU A 51 20.69 -7.35 -3.01
CA GLU A 51 20.53 -7.58 -1.57
C GLU A 51 20.34 -6.28 -0.79
N LEU A 52 21.16 -5.26 -1.07
CA LEU A 52 21.03 -3.96 -0.43
C LEU A 52 19.72 -3.26 -0.82
N ALA A 53 19.29 -3.39 -2.08
CA ALA A 53 18.03 -2.81 -2.56
C ALA A 53 16.83 -3.38 -1.80
N TYR A 54 16.74 -4.71 -1.71
CA TYR A 54 15.67 -5.38 -0.97
C TYR A 54 15.75 -5.14 0.54
N TYR A 55 16.96 -5.08 1.11
CA TYR A 55 17.13 -4.74 2.52
C TYR A 55 16.57 -3.34 2.85
N LEU A 56 16.82 -2.35 1.99
CA LEU A 56 16.27 -1.00 2.17
C LEU A 56 14.75 -0.97 1.96
N PHE A 57 14.23 -1.72 0.99
CA PHE A 57 12.79 -1.92 0.81
C PHE A 57 12.14 -2.48 2.09
N ASP A 58 12.69 -3.56 2.65
CA ASP A 58 12.15 -4.21 3.85
C ASP A 58 12.15 -3.28 5.07
N ILE A 59 13.17 -2.42 5.22
CA ILE A 59 13.21 -1.39 6.27
C ILE A 59 12.06 -0.38 6.10
N GLN A 60 11.81 0.06 4.87
CA GLN A 60 10.72 1.00 4.57
C GLN A 60 9.35 0.36 4.86
N GLU A 61 9.14 -0.89 4.46
CA GLU A 61 7.92 -1.64 4.78
C GLU A 61 7.72 -1.83 6.29
N ALA A 62 8.80 -2.13 7.02
CA ALA A 62 8.74 -2.24 8.48
C ALA A 62 8.36 -0.90 9.14
N LEU A 63 8.83 0.23 8.60
CA LEU A 63 8.43 1.56 9.07
C LEU A 63 6.95 1.83 8.79
N HIS A 64 6.45 1.51 7.60
CA HIS A 64 5.03 1.64 7.26
C HIS A 64 4.14 0.78 8.16
N ALA A 65 4.53 -0.48 8.39
CA ALA A 65 3.84 -1.36 9.33
C ALA A 65 3.81 -0.76 10.74
N TYR A 66 4.94 -0.25 11.23
CA TYR A 66 5.03 0.38 12.55
C TYR A 66 4.09 1.58 12.69
N LEU A 67 4.10 2.50 11.71
CA LEU A 67 3.26 3.70 11.71
C LEU A 67 1.76 3.35 11.69
N ARG A 68 1.37 2.38 10.88
CA ARG A 68 -0.01 1.89 10.80
C ARG A 68 -0.47 1.25 12.10
N GLU A 69 0.33 0.37 12.70
CA GLU A 69 -0.04 -0.35 13.92
C GLU A 69 -0.07 0.53 15.18
N HIS A 70 0.79 1.55 15.26
CA HIS A 70 1.00 2.32 16.50
C HIS A 70 0.45 3.74 16.44
N HIS A 71 0.27 4.31 15.26
CA HIS A 71 -0.12 5.70 15.09
C HIS A 71 -1.41 5.91 14.29
N ASP A 72 -2.09 4.83 13.87
CA ASP A 72 -3.31 4.88 13.03
C ASP A 72 -3.10 5.72 11.75
N ILE A 73 -1.86 5.76 11.26
CA ILE A 73 -1.50 6.45 10.03
C ILE A 73 -1.53 5.40 8.91
N ASP A 74 -2.53 5.51 8.05
CA ASP A 74 -2.71 4.64 6.89
C ASP A 74 -2.21 5.38 5.65
N LEU A 75 -1.09 4.91 5.07
CA LEU A 75 -0.44 5.52 3.91
C LEU A 75 -0.54 4.56 2.72
N GLU A 76 -1.03 5.06 1.59
CA GLU A 76 -0.88 4.35 0.32
C GLU A 76 0.46 4.77 -0.28
N TYR A 77 1.28 3.80 -0.66
CA TYR A 77 2.62 4.04 -1.15
C TYR A 77 3.01 3.00 -2.20
N SER A 78 3.95 3.39 -3.05
CA SER A 78 4.60 2.57 -4.05
C SER A 78 6.06 2.99 -4.16
N TYR A 79 6.88 2.19 -4.84
CA TYR A 79 8.32 2.43 -4.88
C TYR A 79 8.80 2.86 -6.26
N ILE A 80 9.82 3.72 -6.27
CA ILE A 80 10.69 3.89 -7.43
C ILE A 80 11.83 2.88 -7.30
N TRP A 81 11.87 1.91 -8.22
CA TRP A 81 12.95 0.95 -8.34
C TRP A 81 13.98 1.46 -9.34
N ILE A 82 15.22 1.62 -8.90
CA ILE A 82 16.35 1.88 -9.79
C ILE A 82 16.92 0.53 -10.20
N VAL A 83 16.96 0.28 -11.51
CA VAL A 83 17.48 -0.97 -12.09
C VAL A 83 18.67 -0.62 -12.97
N VAL A 84 19.83 -1.23 -12.71
CA VAL A 84 21.06 -1.03 -13.49
C VAL A 84 21.50 -2.37 -14.03
N ASN A 85 21.71 -2.46 -15.35
CA ASN A 85 22.13 -3.69 -16.03
C ASN A 85 21.20 -4.89 -15.72
N GLY A 86 19.89 -4.64 -15.60
CA GLY A 86 18.88 -5.64 -15.29
C GLY A 86 18.81 -6.05 -13.81
N LYS A 87 19.57 -5.40 -12.92
CA LYS A 87 19.58 -5.68 -11.49
C LYS A 87 18.96 -4.52 -10.71
N PRO A 88 17.95 -4.77 -9.85
CA PRO A 88 17.51 -3.78 -8.88
C PRO A 88 18.68 -3.36 -7.98
N VAL A 89 18.89 -2.06 -7.82
CA VAL A 89 20.01 -1.52 -7.03
C VAL A 89 19.55 -0.56 -5.93
N LEU A 90 18.31 -0.10 -5.99
CA LEU A 90 17.72 0.77 -4.97
C LEU A 90 16.18 0.74 -5.07
N ALA A 91 15.50 0.73 -3.92
CA ALA A 91 14.07 1.01 -3.79
C ALA A 91 13.88 2.29 -3.00
N ILE A 92 13.11 3.23 -3.53
CA ILE A 92 12.85 4.53 -2.91
C ILE A 92 11.35 4.69 -2.75
N ASP A 93 10.87 4.80 -1.51
CA ASP A 93 9.54 5.33 -1.24
C ASP A 93 9.54 6.84 -1.54
N PRO A 94 8.88 7.30 -2.63
CA PRO A 94 8.86 8.70 -2.97
C PRO A 94 7.96 9.45 -1.97
N PRO A 95 8.29 10.71 -1.62
CA PRO A 95 7.34 11.53 -0.88
C PRO A 95 6.05 11.61 -1.71
N LEU A 96 4.91 11.33 -1.09
CA LEU A 96 3.61 11.60 -1.69
C LEU A 96 3.65 13.00 -2.28
N TYR A 97 3.52 13.09 -3.61
CA TYR A 97 3.18 14.35 -4.23
C TYR A 97 1.76 14.67 -3.75
N PHE A 98 1.64 15.41 -2.64
CA PHE A 98 0.50 16.28 -2.44
C PHE A 98 0.57 17.31 -3.56
N VAL A 99 0.14 16.93 -4.77
CA VAL A 99 -0.43 17.91 -5.69
C VAL A 99 -1.64 18.41 -4.93
N GLY A 100 -1.48 19.53 -4.22
CA GLY A 100 -2.60 20.15 -3.54
C GLY A 100 -3.75 20.22 -4.51
N ASP A 101 -4.93 19.80 -4.06
CA ASP A 101 -6.19 20.16 -4.69
C ASP A 101 -6.13 21.67 -4.94
N ASN A 102 -5.82 22.03 -6.17
CA ASN A 102 -6.07 23.36 -6.69
C ASN A 102 -7.50 23.32 -7.23
N ASP A 103 -8.45 23.16 -6.31
CA ASP A 103 -9.87 23.47 -6.52
C ASP A 103 -10.22 24.75 -5.75
#